data_AF-A0A2N1Q2X7-F1
#
_entry.id   AF-A0A2N1Q2X7-F1
#
_cell.length_a   1.000
_cell.length_b   1.000
_cell.length_c   1.000
_cell.angle_alpha   90.00
_cell.angle_beta   90.00
_cell.angle_gamma   90.00
#
_symmetry.space_group_name_H-M   'P 1'
#
loop_
_entity.id
_entity.type
_entity.pdbx_description
1 polymer ?
#
loop_
_entity_poly.entity_id
_entity_poly.type
_entity_poly.pdbx_seq_one_letter_code
_entity_poly.pdbx_strand_id
1 'polypeptide(L)'
;MSILKKEYKFENWLLAILSPVLILYGVYILLGRFGTINLAGILGTSGIGVIDFFFNTTLKRVLTGSFLVIIGLLVLIYLLIPYIKPSIAEMKKVNWPKGKELATNSGRVFSFLIFLMLMFFIYSLALDPLFKLIYG
;
A
#
# COMPACT_ATOMS: atom_id res chain seq x y z
N MET A 1 -33.96 2.77 14.07
CA MET A 1 -32.50 3.05 13.97
C MET A 1 -31.72 1.92 13.27
N SER A 2 -32.36 1.15 12.39
CA SER A 2 -31.75 0.08 11.57
C SER A 2 -31.61 0.48 10.09
N ILE A 3 -32.28 1.55 9.66
CA ILE A 3 -32.25 2.05 8.28
C ILE A 3 -30.99 2.91 7.98
N LEU A 4 -30.33 3.43 9.02
CA LEU A 4 -29.12 4.28 8.91
C LEU A 4 -27.80 3.47 8.94
N LYS A 5 -27.87 2.13 9.09
CA LYS A 5 -26.71 1.23 9.04
C LYS A 5 -26.64 0.40 7.76
N LYS A 6 -27.50 0.71 6.79
CA LYS A 6 -27.41 0.12 5.45
C LYS A 6 -26.53 1.04 4.61
N GLU A 7 -25.24 1.10 4.92
CA GLU A 7 -24.27 1.51 3.91
C GLU A 7 -24.52 0.61 2.70
N TYR A 8 -24.86 1.21 1.56
CA TYR A 8 -25.10 0.45 0.35
C TYR A 8 -23.78 -0.19 -0.06
N LYS A 9 -23.55 -1.43 0.38
CA LYS A 9 -22.33 -2.22 0.08
C LYS A 9 -22.00 -2.21 -1.42
N PHE A 10 -23.04 -2.14 -2.25
CA PHE A 10 -22.92 -2.03 -3.70
C PHE A 10 -22.25 -0.71 -4.15
N GLU A 11 -22.62 0.43 -3.58
CA GLU A 11 -22.04 1.74 -3.93
C GLU A 11 -20.55 1.79 -3.56
N ASN A 12 -20.18 1.28 -2.38
CA ASN A 12 -18.77 1.21 -1.98
C ASN A 12 -17.95 0.28 -2.89
N TRP A 13 -18.52 -0.85 -3.32
CA TRP A 13 -17.86 -1.74 -4.29
C TRP A 13 -17.71 -1.08 -5.68
N LEU A 14 -18.76 -0.39 -6.13
CA LEU A 14 -18.71 0.37 -7.39
C LEU A 14 -17.63 1.45 -7.33
N LEU A 15 -17.59 2.22 -6.25
CA LEU A 15 -16.56 3.26 -6.02
C LEU A 15 -15.15 2.67 -5.94
N ALA A 16 -14.99 1.49 -5.33
CA ALA A 16 -13.71 0.80 -5.24
C ALA A 16 -13.15 0.37 -6.61
N ILE A 17 -14.02 0.02 -7.56
CA ILE A 17 -13.63 -0.32 -8.93
C ILE A 17 -13.45 0.95 -9.78
N LEU A 18 -14.34 1.92 -9.61
CA LEU A 18 -14.36 3.16 -10.39
C LEU A 18 -13.14 4.04 -10.10
N SER A 19 -12.69 4.08 -8.85
CA SER A 19 -11.59 4.95 -8.42
C SER A 19 -10.24 4.61 -9.10
N PRO A 20 -9.76 3.36 -9.13
CA PRO A 20 -8.57 2.98 -9.89
C PRO A 20 -8.67 3.32 -11.38
N VAL A 21 -9.85 3.13 -11.97
CA VAL A 21 -10.13 3.45 -13.37
C VAL A 21 -10.04 4.97 -13.61
N LEU A 22 -10.62 5.78 -12.72
CA LEU A 22 -10.52 7.25 -12.74
C LEU A 22 -9.09 7.74 -12.64
N ILE A 23 -8.29 7.18 -11.72
CA ILE A 23 -6.88 7.54 -11.55
C ILE A 23 -6.10 7.20 -12.81
N LEU A 24 -6.30 5.99 -13.33
CA LEU A 24 -5.63 5.50 -14.54
C LEU A 24 -5.93 6.39 -15.74
N TYR A 25 -7.20 6.75 -15.97
CA TYR A 25 -7.56 7.71 -17.03
C TYR A 25 -6.99 9.11 -16.78
N GLY A 26 -7.04 9.61 -15.55
CA GLY A 26 -6.45 10.90 -15.19
C GLY A 26 -4.95 10.96 -15.48
N VAL A 27 -4.21 9.89 -15.17
CA VAL A 27 -2.77 9.77 -15.48
C VAL A 27 -2.52 9.74 -16.98
N TYR A 28 -3.31 9.00 -17.76
CA TYR A 28 -3.15 8.98 -19.22
C TYR A 28 -3.45 10.34 -19.87
N ILE A 29 -4.42 11.08 -19.35
CA ILE A 29 -4.73 12.45 -19.78
C ILE A 29 -3.55 13.39 -19.48
N LEU A 30 -2.95 13.27 -18.30
CA LEU A 30 -1.77 14.05 -17.91
C LEU A 30 -0.57 13.77 -18.81
N LEU A 31 -0.30 12.49 -19.06
CA LEU A 31 0.78 12.05 -19.95
C LEU A 31 0.55 12.45 -21.41
N GLY A 32 -0.70 12.67 -21.82
CA GLY A 32 -1.05 13.04 -23.19
C GLY A 32 -0.84 11.92 -24.21
N ARG A 33 -0.58 10.69 -23.76
CA ARG A 33 -0.33 9.51 -24.59
C ARG A 33 -0.87 8.24 -23.94
N PHE A 34 -1.33 7.31 -24.76
CA PHE A 34 -1.73 5.95 -24.35
C PHE A 34 -0.97 4.96 -25.24
N GLY A 35 0.12 4.40 -24.72
CA GLY A 35 1.05 3.61 -25.54
C GLY A 35 1.66 4.44 -26.66
N THR A 36 1.43 4.03 -27.91
CA THR A 36 1.88 4.72 -29.13
C THR A 36 0.92 5.81 -29.62
N ILE A 37 -0.28 5.92 -29.02
CA ILE A 37 -1.34 6.83 -29.46
C ILE A 37 -1.17 8.19 -28.78
N ASN A 38 -1.15 9.26 -29.58
CA ASN A 38 -1.09 10.64 -29.09
C ASN A 38 -2.49 11.16 -28.73
N LEU A 39 -2.86 11.02 -27.45
CA LEU A 39 -4.14 11.48 -26.90
C LEU A 39 -4.28 13.01 -26.95
N ALA A 40 -3.16 13.75 -26.90
CA ALA A 40 -3.18 15.21 -26.99
C ALA A 40 -3.76 15.72 -28.32
N GLY A 41 -3.48 15.01 -29.42
CA GLY A 41 -4.01 15.37 -30.74
C GLY A 41 -5.49 15.00 -30.90
N ILE A 42 -5.90 13.86 -30.34
CA ILE A 42 -7.24 13.29 -30.54
C ILE A 42 -8.30 13.97 -29.65
N LEU A 43 -7.99 14.22 -28.38
CA LEU A 43 -8.95 14.79 -27.42
C LEU A 43 -9.22 16.28 -27.64
N GLY A 44 -8.35 17.00 -28.37
CA GLY A 44 -8.52 18.43 -28.67
C GLY A 44 -9.13 18.74 -30.04
N THR A 45 -9.33 17.72 -30.89
CA THR A 45 -9.87 17.85 -32.27
C THR A 45 -10.98 16.84 -32.54
N SER A 46 -11.68 16.41 -31.50
CA SER A 46 -12.66 15.33 -31.56
C SER A 46 -13.96 15.73 -32.28
N GLY A 47 -14.19 17.04 -32.50
CA GLY A 47 -15.41 17.56 -33.12
C GLY A 47 -16.61 17.56 -32.18
N ILE A 48 -16.42 17.12 -30.93
CA ILE A 48 -17.43 17.12 -29.88
C ILE A 48 -17.11 18.30 -28.96
N GLY A 49 -17.93 19.35 -29.01
CA GLY A 49 -17.66 20.63 -28.33
C GLY A 49 -17.38 20.54 -26.83
N VAL A 50 -17.93 19.53 -26.13
CA VAL A 50 -17.66 19.29 -24.70
C VAL A 50 -16.25 18.74 -24.47
N ILE A 51 -15.80 17.80 -25.30
CA ILE A 51 -14.49 17.16 -25.16
C ILE A 51 -13.40 18.18 -25.52
N ASP A 52 -13.59 18.89 -26.63
CA ASP A 52 -12.67 19.93 -27.06
C ASP A 52 -12.63 21.09 -26.03
N PHE A 53 -13.74 21.42 -25.35
CA PHE A 53 -13.72 22.43 -24.29
C PHE A 53 -12.75 22.12 -23.14
N PHE A 54 -12.66 20.85 -22.72
CA PHE A 54 -11.80 20.40 -21.61
C PHE A 54 -10.36 20.10 -22.05
N PHE A 55 -10.12 19.76 -23.32
CA PHE A 55 -8.84 19.22 -23.77
C PHE A 55 -8.15 20.00 -24.90
N ASN A 56 -8.75 21.07 -25.43
CA ASN A 56 -8.18 21.89 -26.51
C ASN A 56 -6.81 22.49 -26.16
N THR A 57 -6.62 22.96 -24.92
CA THR A 57 -5.32 23.50 -24.49
C THR A 57 -4.59 22.61 -23.51
N THR A 58 -3.25 22.63 -23.56
CA THR A 58 -2.38 21.88 -22.64
C THR A 58 -2.70 22.17 -21.19
N LEU A 59 -2.99 23.43 -20.85
CA LEU A 59 -3.34 23.84 -19.49
C LEU A 59 -4.65 23.18 -19.02
N LYS A 60 -5.69 23.22 -19.85
CA LYS A 60 -7.00 22.63 -19.52
C LYS A 60 -6.91 21.12 -19.38
N ARG A 61 -6.18 20.45 -20.27
CA ARG A 61 -5.91 19.01 -20.17
C ARG A 61 -5.23 18.64 -18.85
N VAL A 62 -4.21 19.39 -18.45
CA VAL A 62 -3.48 19.14 -17.19
C VAL A 62 -4.38 19.37 -15.97
N LEU A 63 -5.21 20.41 -15.99
CA LEU A 63 -6.18 20.67 -14.93
C LEU A 63 -7.24 19.57 -14.82
N THR A 64 -7.84 19.15 -15.93
CA THR A 64 -8.85 18.07 -15.94
C THR A 64 -8.24 16.73 -15.55
N GLY A 65 -7.04 16.42 -16.04
CA GLY A 65 -6.31 15.20 -15.67
C GLY A 65 -5.96 15.15 -14.18
N SER A 66 -5.42 16.24 -13.62
CA SER A 66 -5.08 16.31 -12.21
C SER A 66 -6.31 16.26 -11.30
N PHE A 67 -7.40 16.90 -11.71
CA PHE A 67 -8.68 16.83 -11.00
C PHE A 67 -9.23 15.39 -10.91
N LEU A 68 -9.19 14.63 -12.02
CA LEU A 68 -9.63 13.23 -12.04
C LEU A 68 -8.78 12.34 -11.11
N VAL A 69 -7.46 12.55 -11.10
CA VAL A 69 -6.55 11.83 -10.19
C VAL A 69 -6.87 12.18 -8.73
N ILE A 70 -7.08 13.46 -8.41
CA ILE A 70 -7.38 13.91 -7.04
C ILE A 70 -8.71 13.29 -6.56
N ILE A 71 -9.77 13.33 -7.37
CA ILE A 71 -11.05 12.71 -7.00
C ILE A 71 -10.89 11.21 -6.78
N GLY A 72 -10.23 10.51 -7.71
CA GLY A 72 -10.00 9.08 -7.57
C GLY A 72 -9.26 8.76 -6.26
N LEU A 73 -8.24 9.54 -5.91
CA LEU A 73 -7.48 9.38 -4.68
C LEU A 73 -8.31 9.68 -3.43
N LEU A 74 -9.16 10.72 -3.45
CA LEU A 74 -10.08 11.00 -2.34
C LEU A 74 -11.08 9.86 -2.11
N VAL A 75 -11.57 9.24 -3.19
CA VAL A 75 -12.46 8.07 -3.10
C VAL A 75 -11.72 6.87 -2.49
N LEU A 76 -10.44 6.62 -2.84
CA LEU A 76 -9.64 5.58 -2.18
C LEU A 76 -9.50 5.84 -0.68
N ILE A 77 -9.18 7.10 -0.30
CA ILE A 77 -9.06 7.47 1.10
C ILE A 77 -10.38 7.22 1.82
N TYR A 78 -11.51 7.64 1.24
CA TYR A 78 -12.84 7.41 1.81
C TYR A 78 -13.12 5.93 2.07
N LEU A 79 -12.80 5.07 1.09
CA LEU A 79 -12.94 3.61 1.22
C LEU A 79 -12.02 3.00 2.28
N LEU A 80 -10.87 3.63 2.56
CA LEU A 80 -9.87 3.14 3.50
C LEU A 80 -10.17 3.56 4.96
N ILE A 81 -10.88 4.67 5.18
CA ILE A 81 -11.29 5.16 6.51
C ILE A 81 -11.91 4.07 7.40
N PRO A 82 -12.91 3.27 6.97
CA PRO A 82 -13.53 2.26 7.84
C PRO A 82 -12.55 1.17 8.29
N TYR A 83 -11.46 0.92 7.56
CA TYR A 83 -10.42 -0.04 7.94
C TYR A 83 -9.35 0.57 8.85
N ILE A 84 -8.96 1.81 8.57
CA ILE A 84 -7.91 2.50 9.33
C ILE A 84 -8.42 2.99 10.69
N LYS A 85 -9.64 3.55 10.75
CA LYS A 85 -10.20 4.12 11.98
C LYS A 85 -10.25 3.14 13.17
N PRO A 86 -10.75 1.90 13.04
CA PRO A 86 -10.70 0.94 14.14
C PRO A 86 -9.26 0.51 14.44
N SER A 87 -8.42 0.34 13.42
CA SER A 87 -7.00 -0.04 13.60
C SER A 87 -6.24 1.00 14.43
N ILE A 88 -6.42 2.30 14.17
CA ILE A 88 -5.83 3.38 14.99
C ILE A 88 -6.36 3.35 16.42
N ALA A 89 -7.66 3.08 16.60
CA ALA A 89 -8.26 2.99 17.94
C ALA A 89 -7.67 1.83 18.76
N GLU A 90 -7.41 0.68 18.13
CA GLU A 90 -6.74 -0.44 18.79
C GLU A 90 -5.24 -0.16 19.03
N MET A 91 -4.54 0.47 18.09
CA MET A 91 -3.13 0.86 18.28
C MET A 91 -2.93 1.79 19.47
N LYS A 92 -3.91 2.64 19.79
CA LYS A 92 -3.87 3.49 20.99
C LYS A 92 -3.97 2.70 22.30
N LYS A 93 -4.49 1.47 22.27
CA LYS A 93 -4.54 0.58 23.45
C LYS A 93 -3.26 -0.22 23.61
N VAL A 94 -2.43 -0.30 22.58
CA VAL A 94 -1.15 -0.99 22.64
C VAL A 94 -0.21 -0.19 23.55
N ASN A 95 0.12 -0.77 24.70
CA ASN A 95 1.12 -0.20 25.60
C ASN A 95 2.51 -0.49 25.00
N TRP A 96 3.15 0.55 24.46
CA TRP A 96 4.48 0.40 23.90
C TRP A 96 5.48 0.06 25.01
N PRO A 97 6.32 -0.97 24.82
CA PRO A 97 7.24 -1.42 25.85
C PRO A 97 8.22 -0.29 26.17
N LYS A 98 8.43 -0.05 27.47
CA LYS A 98 9.40 0.96 27.91
C LYS A 98 10.82 0.51 27.54
N GLY A 99 11.76 1.43 27.34
CA GLY A 99 13.13 1.10 26.96
C GLY A 99 13.79 0.03 27.85
N LYS A 100 13.47 0.02 29.15
CA LYS A 100 13.91 -1.02 30.10
C LYS A 100 13.32 -2.41 29.81
N GLU A 101 12.04 -2.48 29.47
CA GLU A 101 11.36 -3.73 29.12
C GLU A 101 11.88 -4.28 27.79
N LEU A 102 12.11 -3.39 26.80
CA LEU A 102 12.77 -3.74 25.54
C LEU A 102 14.16 -4.31 25.78
N ALA A 103 15.01 -3.63 26.55
CA ALA A 103 16.37 -4.11 26.84
C ALA A 103 16.34 -5.47 27.57
N THR A 104 15.40 -5.67 28.50
CA THR A 104 15.25 -6.93 29.23
C THR A 104 14.83 -8.07 28.30
N ASN A 105 13.82 -7.83 27.46
CA ASN A 105 13.31 -8.84 26.52
C ASN A 105 14.34 -9.17 25.45
N SER A 106 14.98 -8.16 24.85
CA SER A 106 16.08 -8.36 23.90
C SER A 106 17.25 -9.10 24.54
N GLY A 107 17.64 -8.72 25.76
CA GLY A 107 18.71 -9.37 26.50
C GLY A 107 18.43 -10.86 26.75
N ARG A 108 17.20 -11.22 27.12
CA ARG A 108 16.80 -12.63 27.28
C ARG A 108 16.95 -13.43 25.98
N VAL A 109 16.51 -12.86 24.85
CA VAL A 109 16.63 -13.51 23.54
C VAL A 109 18.10 -13.65 23.13
N PHE A 110 18.91 -12.61 23.29
CA PHE A 110 20.34 -12.65 23.00
C PHE A 110 21.10 -13.66 23.86
N SER A 111 20.83 -13.70 25.17
CA SER A 111 21.43 -14.68 26.07
C SER A 111 21.08 -16.10 25.68
N PHE A 112 19.83 -16.35 25.27
CA PHE A 112 19.41 -17.66 24.78
C PHE A 112 20.13 -18.06 23.49
N LEU A 113 20.29 -17.13 22.54
CA LEU A 113 21.05 -17.37 21.30
C LEU A 113 22.52 -17.70 21.58
N ILE A 114 23.17 -16.96 22.48
CA ILE A 114 24.56 -17.22 22.88
C ILE A 114 24.68 -18.60 23.52
N PHE A 115 23.75 -18.97 24.40
CA PHE A 115 23.71 -20.30 25.00
C PHE A 115 23.59 -21.40 23.94
N LEU A 116 22.67 -21.23 22.98
CA LEU A 116 22.45 -22.20 21.91
C LEU A 116 23.69 -22.35 21.00
N MET A 117 24.34 -21.22 20.68
CA MET A 117 25.60 -21.20 19.93
C MET A 117 26.71 -21.95 20.67
N LEU A 118 26.86 -21.72 21.97
CA LEU A 118 27.84 -22.41 22.81
C LEU A 118 27.57 -23.92 22.86
N MET A 119 26.31 -24.32 23.01
CA MET A 119 25.92 -25.73 23.03
C MET A 119 26.32 -26.42 21.72
N PHE A 120 26.02 -25.82 20.57
CA PHE A 120 26.41 -26.38 19.27
C PHE A 120 27.93 -26.40 19.07
N PHE A 121 28.64 -25.39 19.56
CA PHE A 121 30.09 -25.36 19.51
C PHE A 121 30.72 -26.50 20.33
N ILE A 122 30.20 -26.78 21.53
CA ILE A 122 30.65 -27.90 22.36
C ILE A 122 30.35 -29.24 21.68
N TYR A 123 29.18 -29.39 21.06
CA TYR A 123 28.85 -30.60 20.31
C TYR A 123 29.77 -30.82 19.12
N SER A 124 30.07 -29.78 18.34
CA SER A 124 31.06 -29.88 17.25
C SER A 124 32.44 -30.29 17.80
N LEU A 125 32.92 -29.66 18.87
CA LEU A 125 34.19 -30.03 19.49
C LEU A 125 34.26 -31.49 19.96
N ALA A 126 33.18 -32.03 20.51
CA ALA A 126 33.13 -33.40 21.01
C ALA A 126 32.89 -34.44 19.91
N LEU A 127 32.02 -34.12 18.95
CA LEU A 127 31.55 -35.07 17.94
C LEU A 127 32.42 -35.06 16.68
N ASP A 128 32.98 -33.93 16.26
CA ASP A 128 33.85 -33.86 15.08
C ASP A 128 35.06 -34.82 15.14
N PRO A 129 35.82 -34.92 16.25
CA PRO A 129 36.92 -35.89 16.33
C PRO A 129 36.41 -37.34 16.33
N LEU A 130 35.24 -37.60 16.93
CA LEU A 130 34.64 -38.94 16.96
C LEU A 130 34.16 -39.35 15.55
N PHE A 131 33.50 -38.45 14.82
CA PHE A 131 33.09 -38.70 13.43
C PHE A 131 34.28 -38.83 12.49
N LYS A 132 35.35 -38.05 12.70
CA LYS A 132 36.59 -38.20 11.95
C LYS A 132 37.27 -39.54 12.20
N LEU A 133 37.11 -40.14 13.38
CA LEU A 133 37.67 -41.46 13.71
C LEU A 133 36.84 -42.63 13.16
N ILE A 134 35.53 -42.45 13.00
CA ILE A 134 34.61 -43.50 12.50
C ILE A 134 34.48 -43.46 10.96
N TYR A 135 34.50 -42.28 10.35
CA TYR A 135 34.21 -42.09 8.92
C TYR A 135 35.36 -41.47 8.10
N GLY A 136 36.45 -41.03 8.75
CA GLY A 136 37.66 -40.52 8.11
C GLY A 136 38.80 -41.52 8.19
#